data_AF-A0A2H3JLL1-F1
#
_entry.id   AF-A0A2H3JLL1-F1
#
_cell.length_a   1.000
_cell.length_b   1.000
_cell.length_c   1.000
_cell.angle_alpha   90.00
_cell.angle_beta   90.00
_cell.angle_gamma   90.00
#
_symmetry.space_group_name_H-M   'P 1'
#
loop_
_entity.id
_entity.type
_entity.pdbx_description
1 polymer ?
#
loop_
_entity_poly.entity_id
_entity_poly.type
_entity_poly.pdbx_seq_one_letter_code
_entity_poly.pdbx_strand_id
1 'polypeptide(L)'
;MIADDTKSDEVTPDDVFWLDDGNVILLVGRSAFRVHKSMLARYSEIFTDMFATPQPPDAEQLYGCPVVHLADDEADLRHILWAIYDGGKYLVNQTVSFDIVAAHVRLGHKYQMGEIYTAALRRMHSCFTNNLVTWLTVEKEYKSAEMSFEPIDAITAVNLARLTKEHSMLPTALFICSQLPPDMLVRGVQRPDGSWEQLSPDDLARCIEGRTRLFGRRLFSSVRIGLPHLIGKELRYPSEDFYRHCRDTNMPLKPDMIPTASRTLSTPTPTWCCERCMWIMRDEEITQRNELWKDLPEIMGLASPDVAFPWHFSWWDCLNKSQ
;
A
#
# COMPACT_ATOMS: atom_id res chain seq x y z
N MET A 1 11.55 19.93 -56.57
CA MET A 1 12.32 19.48 -55.40
C MET A 1 11.33 19.21 -54.31
N ILE A 2 10.94 17.94 -54.18
CA ILE A 2 9.97 17.48 -53.20
C ILE A 2 10.77 17.25 -51.91
N ALA A 3 10.51 18.07 -50.90
CA ALA A 3 10.81 17.71 -49.52
C ALA A 3 9.53 17.07 -48.98
N ASP A 4 9.45 15.74 -49.06
CA ASP A 4 8.52 14.97 -48.23
C ASP A 4 9.37 14.46 -47.06
N ASP A 5 9.48 15.31 -46.06
CA ASP A 5 10.19 15.04 -44.81
C ASP A 5 9.14 14.65 -43.76
N THR A 6 8.39 13.59 -44.05
CA THR A 6 7.63 12.86 -43.04
C THR A 6 8.56 11.83 -42.42
N LYS A 7 9.36 12.27 -41.43
CA LYS A 7 9.92 11.37 -40.41
C LYS A 7 8.76 10.54 -39.87
N SER A 8 8.66 9.28 -40.28
CA SER A 8 7.81 8.32 -39.61
C SER A 8 8.24 8.30 -38.15
N ASP A 9 7.35 8.70 -37.24
CA ASP A 9 7.48 8.41 -35.82
C ASP A 9 7.65 6.90 -35.67
N GLU A 10 8.89 6.46 -35.52
CA GLU A 10 9.26 5.06 -35.61
C GLU A 10 8.70 4.31 -34.39
N VAL A 11 7.63 3.56 -34.62
CA VAL A 11 7.05 2.62 -33.66
C VAL A 11 8.11 1.57 -33.32
N THR A 12 8.28 1.29 -32.04
CA THR A 12 9.25 0.34 -31.50
C THR A 12 8.54 -0.97 -31.12
N PRO A 13 8.79 -2.07 -31.86
CA PRO A 13 8.29 -3.40 -31.48
C PRO A 13 8.81 -3.82 -30.11
N ASP A 14 7.93 -4.38 -29.28
CA ASP A 14 8.32 -5.04 -28.03
C ASP A 14 9.17 -6.29 -28.32
N ASP A 15 10.16 -6.58 -27.48
CA ASP A 15 11.09 -7.69 -27.67
C ASP A 15 10.50 -9.05 -27.29
N VAL A 16 9.47 -9.07 -26.43
CA VAL A 16 8.83 -10.29 -25.93
C VAL A 16 7.49 -10.54 -26.61
N PHE A 17 6.63 -9.53 -26.67
CA PHE A 17 5.27 -9.60 -27.17
C PHE A 17 5.16 -9.09 -28.59
N TRP A 18 6.01 -9.64 -29.45
CA TRP A 18 5.93 -9.47 -30.90
C TRP A 18 5.73 -10.83 -31.56
N LEU A 19 4.49 -11.32 -31.49
CA LEU A 19 4.13 -12.66 -31.95
C LEU A 19 3.99 -12.68 -33.47
N ASP A 20 4.69 -13.60 -34.13
CA ASP A 20 4.70 -13.75 -35.59
C ASP A 20 3.31 -13.97 -36.17
N ASP A 21 2.45 -14.70 -35.46
CA ASP A 21 1.06 -15.00 -35.78
C ASP A 21 0.04 -14.02 -35.16
N GLY A 22 0.51 -13.00 -34.46
CA GLY A 22 -0.34 -11.97 -33.86
C GLY A 22 -1.18 -11.23 -34.90
N ASN A 23 -2.42 -10.95 -34.55
CA ASN A 23 -3.47 -10.43 -35.44
C ASN A 23 -4.10 -9.10 -34.97
N VAL A 24 -3.47 -8.45 -34.00
CA VAL A 24 -3.74 -7.08 -33.55
C VAL A 24 -2.46 -6.47 -32.99
N ILE A 25 -2.30 -5.16 -33.16
CA ILE A 25 -1.19 -4.41 -32.56
C ILE A 25 -1.75 -3.44 -31.54
N LEU A 26 -1.32 -3.57 -30.29
CA LEU A 26 -1.58 -2.58 -29.25
C LEU A 26 -0.45 -1.56 -29.26
N LEU A 27 -0.75 -0.28 -29.40
CA LEU A 27 0.23 0.80 -29.38
C LEU A 27 0.08 1.61 -28.09
N VAL A 28 1.19 1.75 -27.36
CA VAL A 28 1.30 2.58 -26.15
C VAL A 28 2.46 3.54 -26.32
N GLY A 29 2.16 4.83 -26.51
CA GLY A 29 3.18 5.81 -26.88
C GLY A 29 3.87 5.41 -28.18
N ARG A 30 5.15 4.99 -28.09
CA ARG A 30 5.91 4.49 -29.24
C ARG A 30 6.05 2.96 -29.26
N SER A 31 5.65 2.29 -28.20
CA SER A 31 5.88 0.86 -28.03
C SER A 31 4.71 0.06 -28.56
N ALA A 32 5.00 -0.95 -29.39
CA ALA A 32 3.99 -1.76 -30.06
C ALA A 32 4.08 -3.23 -29.67
N PHE A 33 2.93 -3.80 -29.34
CA PHE A 33 2.77 -5.18 -28.92
C PHE A 33 1.92 -5.91 -29.96
N ARG A 34 2.49 -6.88 -30.65
CA ARG A 34 1.78 -7.68 -31.66
C ARG A 34 1.29 -8.97 -31.00
N VAL A 35 -0.02 -9.05 -30.77
CA VAL A 35 -0.66 -10.06 -29.92
C VAL A 35 -1.94 -10.63 -30.57
N HIS A 36 -2.67 -11.48 -29.83
CA HIS A 36 -3.84 -12.20 -30.31
C HIS A 36 -5.13 -11.60 -29.76
N LYS A 37 -6.05 -11.20 -30.63
CA LYS A 37 -7.40 -10.72 -30.25
C LYS A 37 -8.13 -11.70 -29.35
N SER A 38 -8.09 -12.99 -29.68
CA SER A 38 -8.77 -14.04 -28.92
C SER A 38 -8.24 -14.19 -27.49
N MET A 39 -6.93 -13.98 -27.29
CA MET A 39 -6.33 -14.03 -25.95
C MET A 39 -6.77 -12.83 -25.12
N LEU A 40 -6.73 -11.62 -25.69
CA LEU A 40 -7.22 -10.42 -25.01
C LEU A 40 -8.72 -10.52 -24.68
N ALA A 41 -9.55 -10.89 -25.66
CA ALA A 41 -11.00 -11.04 -25.49
C ALA A 41 -11.37 -12.11 -24.46
N ARG A 42 -10.61 -13.21 -24.39
CA ARG A 42 -10.82 -14.27 -23.39
C ARG A 42 -10.72 -13.74 -21.96
N TYR A 43 -9.83 -12.78 -21.71
CA TYR A 43 -9.60 -12.22 -20.38
C TYR A 43 -10.27 -10.87 -20.16
N SER A 44 -10.87 -10.23 -21.17
CA SER A 44 -11.40 -8.87 -21.08
C SER A 44 -12.70 -8.71 -21.85
N GLU A 45 -13.74 -8.30 -21.13
CA GLU A 45 -15.04 -7.93 -21.73
C GLU A 45 -14.89 -6.71 -22.65
N ILE A 46 -14.11 -5.70 -22.24
CA ILE A 46 -13.84 -4.51 -23.05
C ILE A 46 -13.20 -4.86 -24.39
N PHE A 47 -12.18 -5.73 -24.42
CA PHE A 47 -11.57 -6.15 -25.68
C PHE A 47 -12.50 -7.04 -26.52
N THR A 48 -13.37 -7.84 -25.88
CA THR A 48 -14.41 -8.61 -26.58
C THR A 48 -15.32 -7.68 -27.38
N ASP A 49 -15.88 -6.66 -26.72
CA ASP A 49 -16.79 -5.70 -27.35
C ASP A 49 -16.07 -4.84 -28.41
N MET A 50 -14.84 -4.41 -28.11
CA MET A 50 -14.01 -3.63 -29.03
C MET A 50 -13.76 -4.38 -30.35
N PHE A 51 -13.47 -5.69 -30.30
CA PHE A 51 -13.21 -6.47 -31.50
C PHE A 51 -14.48 -6.95 -32.22
N ALA A 52 -15.62 -7.00 -31.54
CA ALA A 52 -16.91 -7.30 -32.16
C ALA A 52 -17.43 -6.14 -33.03
N THR A 53 -16.98 -4.91 -32.76
CA THR A 53 -17.40 -3.71 -33.49
C THR A 53 -16.77 -3.67 -34.89
N PRO A 54 -17.57 -3.54 -35.98
CA PRO A 54 -17.04 -3.42 -37.33
C PRO A 54 -16.11 -2.21 -37.46
N GLN A 55 -14.89 -2.46 -37.93
CA GLN A 55 -13.91 -1.40 -38.19
C GLN A 55 -14.19 -0.74 -39.55
N PRO A 56 -13.98 0.57 -39.68
CA PRO A 56 -14.14 1.25 -40.96
C PRO A 56 -13.08 0.75 -41.97
N PRO A 57 -13.33 0.87 -43.29
CA PRO A 57 -12.42 0.35 -44.32
C PRO A 57 -11.01 0.96 -44.31
N ASP A 58 -10.89 2.17 -43.78
CA ASP A 58 -9.68 2.98 -43.66
C ASP A 58 -9.06 2.93 -42.24
N ALA A 59 -9.47 1.96 -41.42
CA ALA A 59 -8.87 1.75 -40.10
C ALA A 59 -7.35 1.56 -40.21
N GLU A 60 -6.62 2.18 -39.28
CA GLU A 60 -5.17 2.11 -39.21
C GLU A 60 -4.67 0.67 -39.10
N GLN A 61 -3.69 0.33 -39.94
CA GLN A 61 -3.03 -0.96 -39.92
C GLN A 61 -1.52 -0.81 -39.94
N LEU A 62 -0.85 -1.62 -39.14
CA LEU A 62 0.60 -1.76 -39.12
C LEU A 62 0.92 -3.24 -39.37
N TYR A 63 1.83 -3.54 -40.29
CA TYR A 63 2.16 -4.92 -40.68
C TYR A 63 0.94 -5.79 -41.04
N GLY A 64 -0.09 -5.18 -41.66
CA GLY A 64 -1.34 -5.86 -42.03
C GLY A 64 -2.25 -6.23 -40.85
N CYS A 65 -1.95 -5.74 -39.64
CA CYS A 65 -2.76 -5.93 -38.44
C CYS A 65 -3.43 -4.61 -38.05
N PRO A 66 -4.69 -4.63 -37.57
CA PRO A 66 -5.34 -3.44 -37.03
C PRO A 66 -4.60 -2.94 -35.79
N VAL A 67 -4.47 -1.62 -35.67
CA VAL A 67 -3.82 -0.94 -34.55
C VAL A 67 -4.86 -0.46 -33.54
N VAL A 68 -4.59 -0.68 -32.26
CA VAL A 68 -5.38 -0.15 -31.14
C VAL A 68 -4.46 0.72 -30.28
N HIS A 69 -4.73 2.03 -30.25
CA HIS A 69 -4.00 2.96 -29.40
C HIS A 69 -4.54 2.91 -27.97
N LEU A 70 -3.65 2.70 -27.01
CA LEU A 70 -3.98 2.68 -25.59
C LEU A 70 -3.23 3.82 -24.88
N ALA A 71 -3.93 4.52 -24.00
CA ALA A 71 -3.38 5.60 -23.17
C ALA A 71 -2.77 5.09 -21.84
N ASP A 72 -2.37 3.82 -21.80
CA ASP A 72 -1.82 3.19 -20.60
C ASP A 72 -0.32 3.40 -20.45
N ASP A 73 0.23 2.90 -19.34
CA ASP A 73 1.68 2.77 -19.17
C ASP A 73 2.17 1.50 -19.88
N GLU A 74 3.31 1.61 -20.55
CA GLU A 74 3.91 0.51 -21.31
C GLU A 74 4.28 -0.68 -20.41
N ALA A 75 4.85 -0.42 -19.24
CA ALA A 75 5.25 -1.46 -18.30
C ALA A 75 4.02 -2.17 -17.70
N ASP A 76 2.97 -1.42 -17.37
CA ASP A 76 1.69 -1.98 -16.92
C ASP A 76 1.08 -2.91 -17.97
N LEU A 77 1.06 -2.49 -19.25
CA LEU A 77 0.56 -3.34 -20.33
C LEU A 77 1.39 -4.62 -20.47
N ARG A 78 2.72 -4.50 -20.40
CA ARG A 78 3.62 -5.66 -20.45
C ARG A 78 3.34 -6.65 -19.32
N HIS A 79 3.11 -6.17 -18.09
CA HIS A 79 2.74 -7.03 -16.96
C HIS A 79 1.41 -7.78 -17.19
N ILE A 80 0.40 -7.12 -17.78
CA ILE A 80 -0.87 -7.78 -18.14
C ILE A 80 -0.66 -8.84 -19.20
N LEU A 81 0.12 -8.54 -20.25
CA LEU A 81 0.39 -9.51 -21.31
C LEU A 81 1.12 -10.74 -20.77
N TRP A 82 2.06 -10.56 -19.84
CA TRP A 82 2.69 -11.67 -19.12
C TRP A 82 1.68 -12.54 -18.37
N ALA A 83 0.65 -11.97 -17.72
CA ALA A 83 -0.38 -12.79 -17.10
C ALA A 83 -1.27 -13.53 -18.10
N ILE A 84 -1.59 -12.93 -19.24
CA ILE A 84 -2.43 -13.52 -20.27
C ILE A 84 -1.73 -14.70 -20.97
N TYR A 85 -0.44 -14.55 -21.27
CA TYR A 85 0.33 -15.52 -22.06
C TYR A 85 1.12 -16.52 -21.21
N ASP A 86 1.58 -16.11 -20.03
CA ASP A 86 2.46 -16.92 -19.16
C ASP A 86 1.90 -17.06 -17.74
N GLY A 87 0.58 -16.95 -17.55
CA GLY A 87 -0.07 -16.98 -16.23
C GLY A 87 0.42 -18.12 -15.32
N GLY A 88 0.74 -19.30 -15.87
CA GLY A 88 1.30 -20.42 -15.10
C GLY A 88 2.64 -20.14 -14.40
N LYS A 89 3.48 -19.24 -14.94
CA LYS A 89 4.74 -18.82 -14.31
C LYS A 89 4.52 -17.82 -13.17
N TYR A 90 3.42 -17.05 -13.22
CA TYR A 90 3.07 -16.02 -12.22
C TYR A 90 2.06 -16.51 -11.15
N LEU A 91 1.39 -17.63 -11.39
CA LEU A 91 0.40 -18.22 -10.50
C LEU A 91 0.99 -19.26 -9.52
N VAL A 92 2.24 -19.69 -9.72
CA VAL A 92 2.85 -20.77 -8.93
C VAL A 92 3.96 -20.25 -8.02
N ASN A 93 3.66 -20.19 -6.71
CA ASN A 93 4.60 -20.22 -5.59
C ASN A 93 5.73 -19.17 -5.54
N GLN A 94 5.55 -17.99 -6.12
CA GLN A 94 6.51 -16.90 -5.98
C GLN A 94 5.84 -15.64 -5.44
N THR A 95 6.52 -15.00 -4.50
CA THR A 95 6.20 -13.64 -4.06
C THR A 95 6.31 -12.70 -5.26
N VAL A 96 5.23 -12.01 -5.59
CA VAL A 96 5.17 -11.09 -6.73
C VAL A 96 5.57 -9.67 -6.28
N SER A 97 6.26 -8.90 -7.11
CA SER A 97 6.56 -7.49 -6.79
C SER A 97 5.30 -6.61 -6.86
N PHE A 98 5.31 -5.53 -6.08
CA PHE A 98 4.19 -4.60 -6.02
C PHE A 98 3.82 -4.01 -7.39
N ASP A 99 4.79 -3.59 -8.21
CA ASP A 99 4.53 -2.99 -9.53
C ASP A 99 3.71 -3.88 -10.44
N ILE A 100 4.03 -5.17 -10.43
CA ILE A 100 3.28 -6.19 -11.18
C ILE A 100 1.85 -6.23 -10.63
N VAL A 101 1.66 -6.39 -9.32
CA VAL A 101 0.30 -6.46 -8.73
C VAL A 101 -0.49 -5.18 -8.99
N ALA A 102 0.13 -4.01 -8.88
CA ALA A 102 -0.47 -2.70 -9.14
C ALA A 102 -0.94 -2.59 -10.59
N ALA A 103 -0.11 -3.00 -11.57
CA ALA A 103 -0.50 -3.05 -12.98
C ALA A 103 -1.74 -3.94 -13.21
N HIS A 104 -1.77 -5.13 -12.59
CA HIS A 104 -2.92 -6.03 -12.68
C HIS A 104 -4.18 -5.45 -12.05
N VAL A 105 -4.07 -4.68 -10.95
CA VAL A 105 -5.22 -3.96 -10.38
C VAL A 105 -5.69 -2.86 -11.33
N ARG A 106 -4.80 -1.98 -11.82
CA ARG A 106 -5.14 -0.84 -12.69
C ARG A 106 -5.80 -1.29 -13.98
N LEU A 107 -5.09 -2.11 -14.75
CA LEU A 107 -5.53 -2.52 -16.08
C LEU A 107 -6.57 -3.61 -16.00
N GLY A 108 -6.50 -4.50 -15.01
CA GLY A 108 -7.56 -5.48 -14.78
C GLY A 108 -8.89 -4.83 -14.43
N HIS A 109 -8.88 -3.74 -13.65
CA HIS A 109 -10.08 -2.94 -13.42
C HIS A 109 -10.54 -2.20 -14.68
N LYS A 110 -9.63 -1.50 -15.36
CA LYS A 110 -9.93 -0.69 -16.56
C LYS A 110 -10.52 -1.52 -17.71
N TYR A 111 -9.94 -2.69 -17.96
CA TYR A 111 -10.33 -3.58 -19.05
C TYR A 111 -11.25 -4.72 -18.62
N GLN A 112 -11.79 -4.67 -17.40
CA GLN A 112 -12.72 -5.67 -16.87
C GLN A 112 -12.17 -7.11 -16.97
N MET A 113 -10.92 -7.28 -16.55
CA MET A 113 -10.25 -8.59 -16.53
C MET A 113 -10.47 -9.29 -15.19
N GLY A 114 -11.67 -9.83 -14.99
CA GLY A 114 -12.17 -10.31 -13.70
C GLY A 114 -11.23 -11.26 -12.94
N GLU A 115 -10.69 -12.28 -13.60
CA GLU A 115 -9.78 -13.26 -12.97
C GLU A 115 -8.47 -12.62 -12.51
N ILE A 116 -7.85 -11.83 -13.40
CA ILE A 116 -6.60 -11.11 -13.15
C ILE A 116 -6.77 -10.10 -12.02
N TYR A 117 -7.83 -9.30 -12.10
CA TYR A 117 -8.16 -8.27 -11.12
C TYR A 117 -8.41 -8.87 -9.73
N THR A 118 -9.22 -9.93 -9.65
CA THR A 118 -9.52 -10.61 -8.39
C THR A 118 -8.26 -11.20 -7.76
N ALA A 119 -7.41 -11.86 -8.56
CA ALA A 119 -6.15 -12.41 -8.08
C ALA A 119 -5.19 -11.31 -7.59
N ALA A 120 -5.18 -10.14 -8.23
CA ALA A 120 -4.35 -9.01 -7.83
C ALA A 120 -4.86 -8.36 -6.53
N LEU A 121 -6.17 -8.15 -6.36
CA LEU A 121 -6.74 -7.64 -5.12
C LEU A 121 -6.47 -8.57 -3.93
N ARG A 122 -6.57 -9.88 -4.12
CA ARG A 122 -6.19 -10.85 -3.09
C ARG A 122 -4.76 -10.65 -2.61
N ARG A 123 -3.82 -10.38 -3.53
CA ARG A 123 -2.42 -10.07 -3.20
C ARG A 123 -2.31 -8.73 -2.47
N MET A 124 -3.01 -7.69 -2.92
CA MET A 124 -3.05 -6.40 -2.22
C MET A 124 -3.55 -6.54 -0.78
N HIS A 125 -4.65 -7.25 -0.54
CA HIS A 125 -5.19 -7.49 0.81
C HIS A 125 -4.29 -8.32 1.71
N SER A 126 -3.35 -9.09 1.14
CA SER A 126 -2.36 -9.82 1.93
C SER A 126 -1.37 -8.88 2.65
N CYS A 127 -1.19 -7.65 2.16
CA CYS A 127 -0.26 -6.65 2.69
C CYS A 127 -0.99 -5.41 3.25
N PHE A 128 -1.97 -4.90 2.53
CA PHE A 128 -2.80 -3.75 2.91
C PHE A 128 -4.10 -4.24 3.56
N THR A 129 -3.97 -4.90 4.70
CA THR A 129 -5.04 -5.60 5.41
C THR A 129 -5.69 -4.75 6.50
N ASN A 130 -6.94 -5.01 6.85
CA ASN A 130 -7.59 -4.46 8.06
C ASN A 130 -7.55 -5.46 9.24
N ASN A 131 -6.84 -6.59 9.10
CA ASN A 131 -6.65 -7.59 10.15
C ASN A 131 -5.28 -7.42 10.82
N LEU A 132 -5.27 -7.14 12.13
CA LEU A 132 -4.03 -6.92 12.87
C LEU A 132 -3.09 -8.13 12.83
N VAL A 133 -3.62 -9.36 12.95
CA VAL A 133 -2.79 -10.57 12.95
C VAL A 133 -2.07 -10.72 11.62
N THR A 134 -2.76 -10.49 10.50
CA THR A 134 -2.16 -10.48 9.17
C THR A 134 -1.13 -9.36 9.04
N TRP A 135 -1.44 -8.15 9.50
CA TRP A 135 -0.52 -7.02 9.45
C TRP A 135 0.79 -7.29 10.20
N LEU A 136 0.70 -7.90 11.39
CA LEU A 136 1.87 -8.27 12.19
C LEU A 136 2.81 -9.26 11.49
N THR A 137 2.31 -10.05 10.52
CA THR A 137 3.18 -10.92 9.71
C THR A 137 3.90 -10.17 8.58
N VAL A 138 3.42 -8.98 8.20
CA VAL A 138 3.89 -8.22 7.04
C VAL A 138 4.75 -7.02 7.46
N GLU A 139 4.41 -6.35 8.56
CA GLU A 139 4.92 -5.01 8.93
C GLU A 139 6.45 -4.91 9.00
N LYS A 140 7.13 -6.02 9.26
CA LYS A 140 8.59 -6.05 9.45
C LYS A 140 9.36 -6.10 8.14
N GLU A 141 8.86 -6.84 7.16
CA GLU A 141 9.55 -7.11 5.89
C GLU A 141 8.84 -6.47 4.69
N TYR A 142 7.70 -5.81 4.92
CA TYR A 142 6.81 -5.31 3.87
C TYR A 142 6.52 -6.39 2.80
N LYS A 143 6.26 -7.59 3.29
CA LYS A 143 6.14 -8.80 2.49
C LYS A 143 5.17 -9.80 3.10
N SER A 144 4.35 -10.41 2.25
CA SER A 144 3.56 -11.60 2.54
C SER A 144 4.08 -12.79 1.72
N ALA A 145 3.44 -13.95 1.85
CA ALA A 145 3.71 -15.08 0.95
C ALA A 145 3.41 -14.75 -0.53
N GLU A 146 2.51 -13.80 -0.76
CA GLU A 146 1.90 -13.51 -2.07
C GLU A 146 2.56 -12.33 -2.78
N MET A 147 3.02 -11.33 -2.02
CA MET A 147 3.52 -10.05 -2.56
C MET A 147 4.57 -9.42 -1.65
N SER A 148 5.50 -8.69 -2.22
CA SER A 148 6.41 -7.77 -1.51
C SER A 148 6.26 -6.35 -2.06
N PHE A 149 6.46 -5.36 -1.20
CA PHE A 149 6.35 -3.94 -1.52
C PHE A 149 7.35 -3.13 -0.70
N GLU A 150 7.61 -1.90 -1.14
CA GLU A 150 8.37 -0.90 -0.39
C GLU A 150 7.39 0.07 0.29
N PRO A 151 7.74 0.71 1.42
CA PRO A 151 6.83 1.64 2.10
C PRO A 151 6.26 2.74 1.20
N ILE A 152 7.04 3.19 0.21
CA ILE A 152 6.67 4.25 -0.74
C ILE A 152 5.51 3.82 -1.66
N ASP A 153 5.36 2.52 -1.92
CA ASP A 153 4.29 1.92 -2.72
C ASP A 153 2.90 2.12 -2.09
N ALA A 154 2.85 2.43 -0.79
CA ALA A 154 1.60 2.72 -0.11
C ALA A 154 0.85 3.91 -0.73
N ILE A 155 1.55 4.85 -1.39
CA ILE A 155 0.92 5.96 -2.13
C ILE A 155 0.07 5.40 -3.27
N THR A 156 0.68 4.56 -4.10
CA THR A 156 -0.03 3.86 -5.18
C THR A 156 -1.14 2.97 -4.62
N ALA A 157 -0.92 2.28 -3.49
CA ALA A 157 -1.95 1.44 -2.87
C ALA A 157 -3.18 2.25 -2.43
N VAL A 158 -3.01 3.47 -1.90
CA VAL A 158 -4.12 4.38 -1.59
C VAL A 158 -4.87 4.75 -2.87
N ASN A 159 -4.16 5.17 -3.91
CA ASN A 159 -4.77 5.56 -5.18
C ASN A 159 -5.54 4.41 -5.83
N LEU A 160 -4.99 3.19 -5.78
CA LEU A 160 -5.69 2.00 -6.26
C LEU A 160 -6.93 1.69 -5.45
N ALA A 161 -6.85 1.72 -4.12
CA ALA A 161 -8.01 1.50 -3.26
C ALA A 161 -9.13 2.53 -3.50
N ARG A 162 -8.77 3.79 -3.82
CA ARG A 162 -9.74 4.82 -4.22
C ARG A 162 -10.32 4.53 -5.61
N LEU A 163 -9.49 4.19 -6.58
CA LEU A 163 -9.89 3.88 -7.96
C LEU A 163 -10.87 2.70 -8.02
N THR A 164 -10.59 1.65 -7.25
CA THR A 164 -11.36 0.40 -7.24
C THR A 164 -12.47 0.37 -6.19
N LYS A 165 -12.53 1.38 -5.31
CA LYS A 165 -13.42 1.44 -4.15
C LYS A 165 -13.17 0.34 -3.10
N GLU A 166 -11.98 -0.26 -3.10
CA GLU A 166 -11.55 -1.23 -2.09
C GLU A 166 -11.10 -0.54 -0.79
N HIS A 167 -12.06 0.15 -0.15
CA HIS A 167 -11.79 1.03 0.99
C HIS A 167 -11.26 0.32 2.24
N SER A 168 -11.39 -1.01 2.33
CA SER A 168 -10.86 -1.80 3.43
C SER A 168 -9.32 -1.75 3.52
N MET A 169 -8.64 -1.42 2.43
CA MET A 169 -7.18 -1.25 2.37
C MET A 169 -6.71 0.11 2.89
N LEU A 170 -7.57 1.14 2.85
CA LEU A 170 -7.20 2.53 3.10
C LEU A 170 -6.59 2.78 4.48
N PRO A 171 -7.11 2.24 5.61
CA PRO A 171 -6.55 2.52 6.92
C PRO A 171 -5.06 2.16 7.00
N THR A 172 -4.69 0.98 6.49
CA THR A 172 -3.31 0.47 6.53
C THR A 172 -2.43 1.16 5.49
N ALA A 173 -2.94 1.43 4.29
CA ALA A 173 -2.17 2.16 3.28
C ALA A 173 -1.88 3.61 3.71
N LEU A 174 -2.86 4.34 4.24
CA LEU A 174 -2.67 5.70 4.78
C LEU A 174 -1.79 5.70 6.03
N PHE A 175 -1.88 4.66 6.87
CA PHE A 175 -0.97 4.46 8.00
C PHE A 175 0.49 4.39 7.55
N ILE A 176 0.79 3.56 6.54
CA ILE A 176 2.16 3.46 5.99
C ILE A 176 2.59 4.80 5.37
N CYS A 177 1.72 5.45 4.59
CA CYS A 177 1.99 6.78 4.04
C CYS A 177 2.32 7.82 5.13
N SER A 178 1.60 7.80 6.25
CA SER A 178 1.85 8.71 7.38
C SER A 178 3.23 8.54 8.01
N GLN A 179 3.90 7.41 7.78
CA GLN A 179 5.25 7.11 8.29
C GLN A 179 6.35 7.44 7.27
N LEU A 180 6.01 7.82 6.04
CA LEU A 180 7.00 8.20 5.01
C LEU A 180 7.73 9.50 5.37
N PRO A 181 9.00 9.66 4.94
CA PRO A 181 9.68 10.95 4.97
C PRO A 181 8.82 12.05 4.31
N PRO A 182 8.78 13.28 4.86
CA PRO A 182 7.94 14.35 4.32
C PRO A 182 8.17 14.66 2.84
N ASP A 183 9.41 14.57 2.37
CA ASP A 183 9.77 14.77 0.97
C ASP A 183 9.17 13.69 0.06
N MET A 184 9.23 12.42 0.47
CA MET A 184 8.62 11.31 -0.25
C MET A 184 7.09 11.40 -0.25
N LEU A 185 6.49 11.70 0.91
CA LEU A 185 5.04 11.84 1.07
C LEU A 185 4.46 12.94 0.16
N VAL A 186 5.16 14.07 0.03
CA VAL A 186 4.70 15.22 -0.77
C VAL A 186 5.00 15.04 -2.26
N ARG A 187 6.19 14.53 -2.61
CA ARG A 187 6.59 14.37 -4.02
C ARG A 187 5.90 13.20 -4.70
N GLY A 188 5.61 12.14 -3.96
CA GLY A 188 5.04 10.91 -4.50
C GLY A 188 6.10 9.98 -5.09
N VAL A 189 5.64 9.08 -5.96
CA VAL A 189 6.45 8.04 -6.61
C VAL A 189 6.56 8.35 -8.08
N GLN A 190 7.76 8.27 -8.65
CA GLN A 190 7.92 8.36 -10.10
C GLN A 190 7.68 7.00 -10.73
N ARG A 191 6.79 6.96 -11.73
CA ARG A 191 6.49 5.76 -12.52
C ARG A 191 7.52 5.55 -13.62
N PRO A 192 7.61 4.34 -14.22
CA PRO A 192 8.55 4.05 -15.31
C PRO A 192 8.41 4.97 -16.53
N ASP A 193 7.19 5.42 -16.85
CA ASP A 193 6.91 6.42 -17.90
C ASP A 193 7.36 7.86 -17.56
N GLY A 194 7.91 8.08 -16.36
CA GLY A 194 8.35 9.37 -15.87
C GLY A 194 7.25 10.22 -15.23
N SER A 195 5.99 9.78 -15.29
CA SER A 195 4.87 10.42 -14.59
C SER A 195 5.01 10.27 -13.07
N TRP A 196 4.35 11.15 -12.32
CA TRP A 196 4.36 11.12 -10.86
C TRP A 196 3.01 10.66 -10.33
N GLU A 197 3.05 9.66 -9.45
CA GLU A 197 1.90 9.19 -8.69
C GLU A 197 1.95 9.81 -7.29
N GLN A 198 0.94 10.62 -6.96
CA GLN A 198 0.83 11.38 -5.71
C GLN A 198 -0.47 11.06 -5.00
N LEU A 199 -0.49 11.29 -3.68
CA LEU A 199 -1.75 11.28 -2.94
C LEU A 199 -2.62 12.46 -3.37
N SER A 200 -3.94 12.27 -3.31
CA SER A 200 -4.88 13.39 -3.40
C SER A 200 -4.59 14.41 -2.28
N PRO A 201 -4.92 15.71 -2.46
CA PRO A 201 -4.75 16.70 -1.39
C PRO A 201 -5.44 16.30 -0.08
N ASP A 202 -6.61 15.66 -0.17
CA ASP A 202 -7.36 15.17 0.98
C ASP A 202 -6.63 14.01 1.69
N ASP A 203 -6.12 13.03 0.93
CA ASP A 203 -5.36 11.91 1.51
C ASP A 203 -4.00 12.35 2.05
N LEU A 204 -3.35 13.33 1.43
CA LEU A 204 -2.14 13.96 1.96
C LEU A 204 -2.41 14.64 3.30
N ALA A 205 -3.49 15.43 3.40
CA ALA A 205 -3.91 16.05 4.65
C ALA A 205 -4.23 14.99 5.73
N ARG A 206 -4.88 13.88 5.36
CA ARG A 206 -5.12 12.74 6.26
C ARG A 206 -3.84 12.11 6.77
N CYS A 207 -2.82 11.94 5.93
CA CYS A 207 -1.53 11.41 6.37
C CYS A 207 -0.80 12.34 7.34
N ILE A 208 -0.85 13.66 7.11
CA ILE A 208 -0.24 14.67 7.98
C ILE A 208 -0.95 14.72 9.34
N GLU A 209 -2.27 14.77 9.34
CA GLU A 209 -3.09 14.78 10.56
C GLU A 209 -2.98 13.44 11.31
N GLY A 210 -3.06 12.33 10.58
CA GLY A 210 -2.91 10.98 11.10
C GLY A 210 -1.56 10.79 11.78
N ARG A 211 -0.46 11.30 11.20
CA ARG A 211 0.87 11.31 11.82
C ARG A 211 0.85 11.99 13.20
N THR A 212 0.18 13.14 13.31
CA THR A 212 0.07 13.90 14.57
C THR A 212 -0.75 13.12 15.61
N ARG A 213 -1.89 12.55 15.20
CA ARG A 213 -2.76 11.75 16.08
C ARG A 213 -2.08 10.48 16.57
N LEU A 214 -1.38 9.77 15.69
CA LEU A 214 -0.60 8.59 16.02
C LEU A 214 0.51 8.91 17.02
N PHE A 215 1.22 10.02 16.80
CA PHE A 215 2.24 10.48 17.74
C PHE A 215 1.65 10.75 19.12
N GLY A 216 0.52 11.45 19.19
CA GLY A 216 -0.20 11.71 20.45
C GLY A 216 -0.63 10.42 21.16
N ARG A 217 -1.24 9.47 20.43
CA ARG A 217 -1.62 8.16 20.98
C ARG A 217 -0.42 7.39 21.51
N ARG A 218 0.70 7.42 20.80
CA ARG A 218 1.91 6.74 21.23
C ARG A 218 2.52 7.35 22.50
N LEU A 219 2.56 8.67 22.61
CA LEU A 219 3.02 9.33 23.84
C LEU A 219 2.16 8.90 25.04
N PHE A 220 0.83 8.90 24.86
CA PHE A 220 -0.10 8.46 25.90
C PHE A 220 0.10 6.98 26.26
N SER A 221 0.28 6.12 25.26
CA SER A 221 0.63 4.71 25.41
C SER A 221 1.88 4.49 26.26
N SER A 222 2.98 5.19 25.94
CA SER A 222 4.23 5.11 26.70
C SER A 222 4.06 5.55 28.16
N VAL A 223 3.27 6.60 28.40
CA VAL A 223 2.95 7.06 29.76
C VAL A 223 2.12 6.01 30.51
N ARG A 224 1.12 5.38 29.87
CA ARG A 224 0.29 4.33 30.48
C ARG A 224 1.07 3.06 30.81
N ILE A 225 1.96 2.61 29.92
CA ILE A 225 2.87 1.49 30.19
C ILE A 225 3.82 1.84 31.36
N GLY A 226 4.23 3.10 31.45
CA GLY A 226 5.01 3.65 32.57
C GLY A 226 4.21 3.86 33.86
N LEU A 227 2.88 4.05 33.82
CA LEU A 227 2.07 4.49 34.96
C LEU A 227 2.06 3.54 36.17
N PRO A 228 2.08 2.19 36.01
CA PRO A 228 2.28 1.27 37.13
C PRO A 228 3.58 1.54 37.92
N HIS A 229 4.59 2.18 37.31
CA HIS A 229 5.82 2.62 37.96
C HIS A 229 5.62 3.88 38.83
N LEU A 230 4.55 4.66 38.61
CA LEU A 230 4.27 5.92 39.30
C LEU A 230 3.32 5.76 40.50
N ILE A 231 2.47 4.73 40.51
CA ILE A 231 1.31 4.64 41.44
C ILE A 231 1.37 3.40 42.38
N GLY A 232 2.22 2.41 42.10
CA GLY A 232 2.27 1.18 42.89
C GLY A 232 3.07 1.28 44.20
N LYS A 233 2.41 1.42 45.36
CA LYS A 233 3.03 1.23 46.70
C LYS A 233 3.48 -0.22 46.97
N GLU A 234 3.02 -1.20 46.19
CA GLU A 234 3.37 -2.63 46.34
C GLU A 234 4.37 -3.15 45.30
N LEU A 235 4.73 -2.34 44.30
CA LEU A 235 5.72 -2.68 43.29
C LEU A 235 7.07 -2.11 43.71
N ARG A 236 8.02 -2.98 44.04
CA ARG A 236 9.36 -2.61 44.52
C ARG A 236 10.25 -2.22 43.33
N TYR A 237 10.13 -0.99 42.80
CA TYR A 237 11.03 -0.52 41.73
C TYR A 237 11.49 0.93 41.91
N PRO A 238 12.77 1.23 41.68
CA PRO A 238 13.24 2.60 41.45
C PRO A 238 12.84 3.00 40.03
N SER A 239 11.90 3.95 39.90
CA SER A 239 11.52 4.58 38.64
C SER A 239 12.74 5.07 37.82
N GLU A 240 13.81 5.45 38.51
CA GLU A 240 15.07 5.94 37.97
C GLU A 240 15.79 4.94 37.03
N ASP A 241 15.79 3.63 37.34
CA ASP A 241 16.49 2.64 36.51
C ASP A 241 15.76 2.33 35.20
N PHE A 242 14.42 2.44 35.21
CA PHE A 242 13.60 2.39 33.99
C PHE A 242 13.90 3.58 33.08
N TYR A 243 13.90 4.81 33.62
CA TYR A 243 14.22 6.00 32.84
C TYR A 243 15.64 5.96 32.30
N ARG A 244 16.61 5.48 33.09
CA ARG A 244 17.99 5.24 32.63
C ARG A 244 18.03 4.21 31.53
N HIS A 245 17.32 3.08 31.65
CA HIS A 245 17.27 2.09 30.58
C HIS A 245 16.64 2.63 29.30
N CYS A 246 15.50 3.33 29.38
CA CYS A 246 14.87 3.96 28.20
C CYS A 246 15.80 4.97 27.53
N ARG A 247 16.51 5.77 28.33
CA ARG A 247 17.51 6.74 27.85
C ARG A 247 18.73 6.05 27.22
N ASP A 248 19.28 5.05 27.89
CA ASP A 248 20.57 4.43 27.57
C ASP A 248 20.45 3.39 26.44
N THR A 249 19.32 2.68 26.33
CA THR A 249 19.03 1.84 25.15
C THR A 249 18.60 2.66 23.94
N ASN A 250 18.51 3.98 24.10
CA ASN A 250 17.84 4.87 23.16
C ASN A 250 16.50 4.22 22.74
N MET A 251 15.76 3.60 23.70
CA MET A 251 14.57 2.77 23.44
C MET A 251 13.70 3.59 22.52
N PRO A 252 13.72 3.29 21.21
CA PRO A 252 13.43 4.37 20.32
C PRO A 252 11.96 4.69 20.48
N LEU A 253 11.65 5.95 20.71
CA LEU A 253 10.58 6.58 19.96
C LEU A 253 10.94 6.51 18.45
N LYS A 254 11.28 5.31 17.92
CA LYS A 254 11.46 5.05 16.49
C LYS A 254 10.12 5.40 15.90
N PRO A 255 10.00 6.29 14.91
CA PRO A 255 8.73 6.82 14.45
C PRO A 255 7.63 5.79 14.15
N ASP A 256 7.91 4.48 14.07
CA ASP A 256 7.01 3.32 14.17
C ASP A 256 5.78 3.63 15.06
N MET A 257 4.71 4.09 14.42
CA MET A 257 3.55 4.70 15.09
C MET A 257 2.62 3.66 15.74
N ILE A 258 2.87 2.37 15.48
CA ILE A 258 2.26 1.22 16.14
C ILE A 258 3.37 0.45 16.88
N PRO A 259 3.19 0.07 18.15
CA PRO A 259 4.14 -0.79 18.85
C PRO A 259 4.32 -2.11 18.09
N THR A 260 5.47 -2.28 17.45
CA THR A 260 5.80 -3.47 16.65
C THR A 260 5.85 -4.69 17.59
N ALA A 261 5.07 -5.72 17.30
CA ALA A 261 4.98 -6.92 18.16
C ALA A 261 6.34 -7.60 18.39
N SER A 262 7.26 -7.45 17.43
CA SER A 262 8.54 -8.14 17.42
C SER A 262 9.54 -7.62 18.45
N ARG A 263 9.49 -6.36 18.93
CA ARG A 263 10.57 -5.84 19.80
C ARG A 263 10.31 -6.16 21.28
N THR A 264 9.10 -5.96 21.78
CA THR A 264 8.84 -5.97 23.22
C THR A 264 8.51 -7.38 23.78
N LEU A 265 7.98 -8.26 22.93
CA LEU A 265 7.73 -9.67 23.29
C LEU A 265 8.98 -10.55 23.21
N SER A 266 9.99 -10.14 22.43
CA SER A 266 11.22 -10.91 22.23
C SER A 266 12.42 -10.39 23.03
N THR A 267 12.33 -9.19 23.63
CA THR A 267 13.36 -8.70 24.54
C THR A 267 13.36 -9.53 25.83
N PRO A 268 14.49 -10.15 26.21
CA PRO A 268 14.59 -10.84 27.50
C PRO A 268 14.30 -9.86 28.63
N THR A 269 13.72 -10.38 29.72
CA THR A 269 13.39 -9.57 30.90
C THR A 269 14.65 -8.83 31.36
N PRO A 270 14.65 -7.49 31.37
CA PRO A 270 15.82 -6.74 31.78
C PRO A 270 16.14 -7.00 33.25
N THR A 271 17.42 -6.91 33.63
CA THR A 271 17.87 -7.14 35.02
C THR A 271 17.22 -6.20 36.04
N TRP A 272 16.70 -5.05 35.60
CA TRP A 272 16.04 -4.04 36.42
C TRP A 272 14.52 -4.26 36.58
N CYS A 273 13.91 -5.24 35.91
CA CYS A 273 12.48 -5.53 35.93
C CYS A 273 12.21 -6.99 36.34
N CYS A 274 11.32 -7.27 37.31
CA CYS A 274 10.90 -8.66 37.52
C CYS A 274 9.93 -9.13 36.42
N GLU A 275 9.78 -10.45 36.31
CA GLU A 275 8.89 -11.10 35.34
C GLU A 275 7.43 -10.62 35.43
N ARG A 276 6.91 -10.40 36.64
CA ARG A 276 5.52 -9.92 36.83
C ARG A 276 5.31 -8.53 36.24
N CYS A 277 6.28 -7.62 36.42
CA CYS A 277 6.16 -6.26 35.88
C CYS A 277 6.34 -6.25 34.36
N MET A 278 7.22 -7.10 33.85
CA MET A 278 7.37 -7.33 32.42
C MET A 278 6.08 -7.87 31.81
N TRP A 279 5.42 -8.82 32.47
CA TRP A 279 4.13 -9.33 32.00
C TRP A 279 3.06 -8.22 31.93
N ILE A 280 2.92 -7.39 32.97
CA ILE A 280 1.97 -6.26 32.98
C ILE A 280 2.26 -5.27 31.83
N MET A 281 3.53 -4.93 31.60
CA MET A 281 3.91 -4.02 30.50
C MET A 281 3.58 -4.61 29.12
N ARG A 282 3.83 -5.91 28.89
CA ARG A 282 3.46 -6.60 27.64
C ARG A 282 1.95 -6.65 27.44
N ASP A 283 1.20 -6.94 28.49
CA ASP A 283 -0.26 -7.03 28.43
C ASP A 283 -0.90 -5.66 28.09
N GLU A 284 -0.42 -4.59 28.73
CA GLU A 284 -0.85 -3.22 28.42
C GLU A 284 -0.47 -2.81 26.99
N GLU A 285 0.74 -3.15 26.52
CA GLU A 285 1.14 -2.88 25.13
C GLU A 285 0.28 -3.62 24.09
N ILE A 286 -0.02 -4.91 24.33
CA ILE A 286 -0.92 -5.69 23.48
C ILE A 286 -2.31 -5.04 23.44
N THR A 287 -2.82 -4.63 24.61
CA THR A 287 -4.12 -3.96 24.74
C THR A 287 -4.14 -2.67 23.92
N GLN A 288 -3.14 -1.81 24.11
CA GLN A 288 -3.05 -0.53 23.39
C GLN A 288 -2.87 -0.71 21.88
N ARG A 289 -2.11 -1.72 21.43
CA ARG A 289 -1.98 -2.03 20.01
C ARG A 289 -3.32 -2.45 19.40
N ASN A 290 -4.07 -3.30 20.10
CA ASN A 290 -5.39 -3.74 19.66
C ASN A 290 -6.37 -2.55 19.58
N GLU A 291 -6.34 -1.65 20.55
CA GLU A 291 -7.14 -0.41 20.54
C GLU A 291 -6.75 0.52 19.39
N LEU A 292 -5.44 0.79 19.21
CA LEU A 292 -4.95 1.63 18.12
C LEU A 292 -5.34 1.06 16.76
N TRP A 293 -5.20 -0.25 16.55
CA TRP A 293 -5.59 -0.89 15.29
C TRP A 293 -7.08 -0.75 15.00
N LYS A 294 -7.94 -0.93 16.01
CA LYS A 294 -9.39 -0.73 15.87
C LYS A 294 -9.74 0.70 15.50
N ASP A 295 -9.04 1.65 16.10
CA ASP A 295 -9.26 3.08 15.89
C ASP A 295 -8.54 3.62 14.64
N LEU A 296 -7.73 2.80 13.96
CA LEU A 296 -6.91 3.21 12.82
C LEU A 296 -7.71 3.92 11.71
N PRO A 297 -8.92 3.45 11.31
CA PRO A 297 -9.73 4.19 10.34
C PRO A 297 -10.08 5.61 10.81
N GLU A 298 -10.44 5.78 12.08
CA GLU A 298 -10.78 7.10 12.66
C GLU A 298 -9.53 7.99 12.77
N ILE A 299 -8.40 7.41 13.19
CA ILE A 299 -7.11 8.12 13.26
C ILE A 299 -6.74 8.66 11.88
N MET A 300 -6.94 7.88 10.81
CA MET A 300 -6.74 8.29 9.42
C MET A 300 -7.88 9.15 8.85
N GLY A 301 -8.86 9.50 9.68
CA GLY A 301 -10.00 10.35 9.34
C GLY A 301 -11.04 9.68 8.44
N LEU A 302 -10.99 8.37 8.21
CA LEU A 302 -11.87 7.65 7.29
C LEU A 302 -13.29 7.41 7.83
N ALA A 303 -13.58 7.79 9.07
CA ALA A 303 -14.92 7.74 9.65
C ALA A 303 -15.82 8.89 9.09
N SER A 304 -17.14 8.64 9.01
CA SER A 304 -18.13 9.66 8.61
C SER A 304 -18.01 10.93 9.47
N PRO A 305 -18.23 12.14 8.92
CA PRO A 305 -18.17 13.41 9.67
C PRO A 305 -19.15 13.54 10.85
N ASP A 306 -20.02 12.56 11.12
CA ASP A 306 -21.01 12.61 12.20
C ASP A 306 -20.46 12.32 13.60
N VAL A 307 -19.17 11.99 13.75
CA VAL A 307 -18.55 11.89 15.07
C VAL A 307 -17.88 13.23 15.38
N ALA A 308 -18.66 14.14 15.96
CA ALA A 308 -18.13 15.33 16.61
C ALA A 308 -17.07 14.90 17.63
N PHE A 309 -15.82 15.26 17.38
CA PHE A 309 -14.72 14.97 18.29
C PHE A 309 -14.89 15.74 19.61
N PRO A 310 -14.81 15.08 20.77
CA PRO A 310 -14.63 15.75 22.04
C PRO A 310 -13.13 16.06 22.21
N TRP A 311 -12.58 16.98 21.42
CA TRP A 311 -11.28 17.59 21.75
C TRP A 311 -11.46 18.62 22.86
N HIS A 312 -11.89 18.15 24.02
CA HIS A 312 -11.63 18.78 25.31
C HIS A 312 -11.07 17.71 26.24
N PHE A 313 -9.92 17.14 25.87
CA PHE A 313 -9.02 16.56 26.87
C PHE A 313 -8.45 17.73 27.68
N SER A 314 -9.23 18.18 28.66
CA SER A 314 -8.74 19.07 29.71
C SER A 314 -7.71 18.24 30.50
N TRP A 315 -6.45 18.64 30.42
CA TRP A 315 -5.38 18.08 31.25
C TRP A 315 -5.68 18.18 32.76
N TRP A 316 -6.70 18.95 33.14
CA TRP A 316 -7.15 19.18 34.51
C TRP A 316 -8.00 18.04 35.10
N ASP A 317 -8.74 17.28 34.29
CA ASP A 317 -9.70 16.29 34.83
C ASP A 317 -9.04 14.99 35.32
N CYS A 318 -7.86 14.64 34.80
CA CYS A 318 -7.10 13.48 35.29
C CYS A 318 -6.34 13.75 36.59
N LEU A 319 -6.07 15.02 36.94
CA LEU A 319 -5.35 15.38 38.16
C LEU A 319 -6.27 15.53 39.38
N ASN A 320 -7.59 15.71 39.18
CA ASN A 320 -8.54 15.95 40.28
C ASN A 320 -9.31 14.71 40.76
N LYS A 321 -9.02 13.50 40.25
CA LYS A 321 -9.66 12.25 40.73
C LYS A 321 -8.85 11.48 41.78
N SER A 322 -7.84 12.11 42.36
CA SER A 322 -7.08 11.56 43.49
C SER A 322 -6.94 12.57 44.64
N GLN A 323 -8.08 13.07 45.14
CA GLN A 323 -8.18 13.63 46.50
C GLN A 323 -9.25 12.89 47.29
#